data_AF-A0A6M1MQN7-F1
#
_entry.id   AF-A0A6M1MQN7-F1
#
_cell.length_a   1.000
_cell.length_b   1.000
_cell.length_c   1.000
_cell.angle_alpha   90.00
_cell.angle_beta   90.00
_cell.angle_gamma   90.00
#
_symmetry.space_group_name_H-M   'P 1'
#
loop_
_entity.id
_entity.type
_entity.pdbx_description
1 polymer ?
#
loop_
_entity_poly.entity_id
_entity_poly.type
_entity_poly.pdbx_seq_one_letter_code
_entity_poly.pdbx_strand_id
1 'polypeptide(L)'
;MTDLPAPGAEADPSAQALADALPEIRSAKTRGWAFCALIVAVSAVLLILLSGVEGSFQWVIIILFMGGFGLVSIHAWVRKQHERAVMPVIARAFGLGYVKSPKDFYPTLPKNFIPQGGQRSVDDMMSGTVAGRSFRFAECKTETGGKNSSTLFQGLVLEVRASGSVPEFIIASEKETKGFLFFKGKVQVEGMELIRQSTGSDGQTYGLWSRPGGPRPMAGLDAFMDRIIALGPRVLGSATLYSLVSTGQYYYVSLRHKRDLYRIGGLFADETEVMSNVRMAARELGHPIELAAEILRAEEALLAAK
;
A
#
# COMPACT_ATOMS: atom_id res chain seq x y z
N MET A 1 -2.62 42.40 10.04
CA MET A 1 -2.07 42.48 8.68
C MET A 1 -0.58 42.25 8.80
N THR A 2 -0.17 41.01 8.59
CA THR A 2 1.22 40.57 8.60
C THR A 2 1.41 39.84 7.30
N ASP A 3 2.07 40.50 6.36
CA ASP A 3 2.42 39.97 5.05
C ASP A 3 3.28 38.73 5.23
N LEU A 4 2.73 37.59 4.82
CA LEU A 4 3.53 36.41 4.54
C LEU A 4 4.38 36.71 3.31
N PRO A 5 5.69 36.42 3.32
CA PRO A 5 6.52 36.62 2.14
C PRO A 5 5.96 35.77 0.99
N ALA A 6 5.73 36.41 -0.15
CA ALA A 6 5.42 35.70 -1.39
C ALA A 6 6.53 34.66 -1.64
N PRO A 7 6.19 33.42 -2.03
CA PRO A 7 7.21 32.40 -2.29
C PRO A 7 8.09 32.86 -3.44
N GLY A 8 9.33 33.22 -3.11
CA GLY A 8 10.39 33.47 -4.07
C GLY A 8 10.65 32.19 -4.87
N ALA A 9 10.99 32.37 -6.14
CA ALA A 9 11.32 31.32 -7.10
C ALA A 9 12.65 30.59 -6.76
N GLU A 10 12.74 30.01 -5.56
CA GLU A 10 13.67 28.90 -5.32
C GLU A 10 13.11 27.68 -6.05
N ALA A 11 13.93 27.07 -6.91
CA ALA A 11 13.56 25.86 -7.62
C ALA A 11 13.08 24.82 -6.60
N ASP A 12 11.83 24.37 -6.75
CA ASP A 12 11.24 23.34 -5.89
C ASP A 12 12.21 22.14 -5.86
N PRO A 13 12.81 21.80 -4.70
CA PRO A 13 13.79 20.73 -4.60
C PRO A 13 13.21 19.38 -5.05
N SER A 14 11.88 19.22 -5.02
CA SER A 14 11.20 18.06 -5.57
C SER A 14 11.16 18.08 -7.10
N ALA A 15 11.03 19.25 -7.74
CA ALA A 15 11.09 19.40 -9.18
C ALA A 15 12.50 19.18 -9.74
N GLN A 16 13.53 19.63 -9.02
CA GLN A 16 14.93 19.40 -9.42
C GLN A 16 15.33 17.93 -9.25
N ALA A 17 15.00 17.31 -8.13
CA ALA A 17 15.27 15.89 -7.92
C ALA A 17 14.44 14.99 -8.87
N LEU A 18 13.26 15.44 -9.29
CA LEU A 18 12.49 14.74 -10.33
C LEU A 18 13.14 14.90 -11.72
N ALA A 19 13.68 16.07 -12.03
CA ALA A 19 14.46 16.28 -13.24
C ALA A 19 15.70 15.37 -13.28
N ASP A 20 16.35 15.15 -12.13
CA ASP A 20 17.50 14.23 -11.99
C ASP A 20 17.10 12.75 -12.18
N ALA A 21 15.83 12.38 -11.93
CA ALA A 21 15.33 11.03 -12.16
C ALA A 21 14.93 10.77 -13.63
N LEU A 22 14.66 11.80 -14.43
CA LEU A 22 14.25 11.67 -15.83
C LEU A 22 15.25 10.89 -16.71
N PRO A 23 16.57 11.10 -16.62
CA PRO A 23 17.55 10.32 -17.38
C PRO A 23 17.45 8.82 -17.12
N GLU A 24 17.25 8.41 -15.86
CA GLU A 24 17.09 7.00 -15.50
C GLU A 24 15.79 6.41 -16.07
N ILE A 25 14.69 7.16 -15.97
CA ILE A 25 13.39 6.79 -16.55
C ILE A 25 13.50 6.59 -18.07
N ARG A 26 14.15 7.53 -18.76
CA ARG A 26 14.40 7.47 -20.21
C ARG A 26 15.28 6.29 -20.57
N SER A 27 16.40 6.08 -19.85
CA SER A 27 17.30 4.95 -20.04
C SER A 27 16.60 3.60 -19.86
N ALA A 28 15.78 3.44 -18.80
CA ALA A 28 15.00 2.23 -18.57
C ALA A 28 14.00 1.96 -19.72
N LYS A 29 13.33 3.02 -20.21
CA LYS A 29 12.41 2.92 -21.35
C LYS A 29 13.14 2.51 -22.64
N THR A 30 14.29 3.10 -22.94
CA THR A 30 15.11 2.75 -24.11
C THR A 30 15.56 1.29 -24.07
N ARG A 31 16.04 0.81 -22.91
CA ARG A 31 16.39 -0.61 -22.72
C ARG A 31 15.17 -1.52 -22.88
N GLY A 32 14.02 -1.11 -22.35
CA GLY A 32 12.76 -1.83 -22.51
C GLY A 32 12.38 -2.01 -23.99
N TRP A 33 12.44 -0.93 -24.78
CA TRP A 33 12.19 -0.99 -26.22
C TRP A 33 13.20 -1.87 -26.97
N ALA A 34 14.48 -1.80 -26.60
CA ALA A 34 15.50 -2.68 -27.18
C ALA A 34 15.21 -4.16 -26.91
N PHE A 35 14.78 -4.51 -25.69
CA PHE A 35 14.36 -5.88 -25.37
C PHE A 35 13.09 -6.29 -26.12
N CYS A 36 12.11 -5.39 -26.27
CA CYS A 36 10.91 -5.68 -27.08
C CYS A 36 11.27 -5.94 -28.55
N ALA A 37 12.14 -5.11 -29.14
CA ALA A 37 12.61 -5.29 -30.50
C ALA A 37 13.34 -6.64 -30.67
N LEU A 38 14.18 -7.01 -29.70
CA LEU A 38 14.86 -8.30 -29.69
C LEU A 38 13.88 -9.48 -29.64
N ILE A 39 12.87 -9.43 -28.75
CA ILE A 39 11.86 -10.49 -28.65
C ILE A 39 11.08 -10.62 -29.96
N VAL A 40 10.66 -9.51 -30.56
CA VAL A 40 9.93 -9.51 -31.83
C VAL A 40 10.80 -10.07 -32.95
N ALA A 41 12.07 -9.65 -33.05
CA ALA A 41 13.01 -10.15 -34.06
C ALA A 41 13.24 -11.66 -33.92
N VAL A 42 13.51 -12.15 -32.70
CA VAL A 42 13.71 -13.58 -32.44
C VAL A 42 12.44 -14.37 -32.76
N SER A 43 11.27 -13.87 -32.36
CA SER A 43 9.97 -14.51 -32.65
C SER A 43 9.73 -14.59 -34.16
N ALA A 44 10.02 -13.52 -34.91
CA ALA A 44 9.87 -13.49 -36.35
C ALA A 44 10.81 -14.48 -37.05
N VAL A 45 12.09 -14.54 -36.66
CA VAL A 45 13.05 -15.51 -37.20
C VAL A 45 12.59 -16.95 -36.95
N LEU A 46 12.13 -17.25 -35.74
CA LEU A 46 11.63 -18.59 -35.40
C LEU A 46 10.38 -18.96 -36.22
N LEU A 47 9.46 -18.02 -36.43
CA LEU A 47 8.27 -18.24 -37.26
C LEU A 47 8.63 -18.47 -38.74
N ILE A 48 9.63 -17.76 -39.27
CA ILE A 48 10.14 -17.98 -40.63
C ILE A 48 10.76 -19.38 -40.74
N LEU A 49 11.57 -19.80 -39.77
CA LEU A 49 12.21 -21.13 -39.77
C LEU A 49 11.20 -22.27 -39.68
N LEU A 50 10.02 -22.03 -39.11
CA LEU A 50 8.93 -23.01 -39.04
C LEU A 50 8.03 -23.00 -40.28
N SER A 51 8.16 -22.01 -41.16
CA SER A 51 7.38 -21.94 -42.39
C SER A 51 7.76 -23.11 -43.32
N GLY A 52 6.77 -23.94 -43.65
CA GLY A 52 6.96 -25.15 -44.48
C GLY A 52 7.21 -26.45 -43.72
N VAL A 53 7.28 -26.43 -42.39
CA VAL A 53 7.34 -27.66 -41.58
C VAL A 53 5.92 -28.16 -41.30
N GLU A 54 5.59 -29.38 -41.76
CA GLU A 54 4.31 -30.03 -41.43
C GLU A 54 4.17 -30.23 -39.91
N GLY A 55 3.01 -29.89 -39.34
CA GLY A 55 2.76 -30.00 -37.91
C GLY A 55 3.32 -28.86 -37.04
N SER A 56 3.85 -27.78 -37.63
CA SER A 56 4.46 -26.64 -36.91
C SER A 56 3.49 -25.75 -36.12
N PHE A 57 2.17 -25.96 -36.23
CA PHE A 57 1.16 -25.10 -35.60
C PHE A 57 1.33 -24.98 -34.07
N GLN A 58 1.71 -26.07 -33.38
CA GLN A 58 1.96 -26.04 -31.94
C GLN A 58 3.14 -25.12 -31.58
N TRP A 59 4.21 -25.12 -32.39
CA TRP A 59 5.39 -24.30 -32.18
C TRP A 59 5.11 -22.81 -32.41
N VAL A 60 4.28 -22.48 -33.40
CA VAL A 60 3.81 -21.10 -33.63
C VAL A 60 3.11 -20.56 -32.39
N ILE A 61 2.20 -21.33 -31.79
CA ILE A 61 1.49 -20.94 -30.57
C ILE A 61 2.47 -20.72 -29.41
N ILE A 62 3.43 -21.62 -29.20
CA ILE A 62 4.42 -21.51 -28.12
C ILE A 62 5.27 -20.23 -28.30
N ILE A 63 5.73 -19.93 -29.52
CA ILE A 63 6.53 -18.74 -29.81
C ILE A 63 5.73 -17.47 -29.51
N LEU A 64 4.48 -17.39 -29.98
CA LEU A 64 3.62 -16.24 -29.72
C LEU A 64 3.34 -16.06 -28.22
N PHE A 65 3.11 -17.16 -27.50
CA PHE A 65 2.88 -17.12 -26.06
C PHE A 65 4.12 -16.65 -25.30
N MET A 66 5.29 -17.20 -25.60
CA MET A 66 6.57 -16.80 -25.00
C MET A 66 6.92 -15.35 -25.33
N GLY A 67 6.70 -14.92 -26.57
CA GLY A 67 6.89 -13.54 -27.00
C GLY A 67 5.97 -12.59 -26.24
N GLY A 68 4.67 -12.89 -26.16
CA GLY A 68 3.70 -12.12 -25.39
C GLY A 68 4.05 -12.04 -23.91
N PHE A 69 4.43 -13.16 -23.28
CA PHE A 69 4.86 -13.18 -21.88
C PHE A 69 6.11 -12.34 -21.64
N GLY A 70 7.08 -12.39 -22.56
CA GLY A 70 8.28 -11.56 -22.51
C GLY A 70 7.97 -10.07 -22.59
N LEU A 71 7.06 -9.66 -23.48
CA LEU A 71 6.61 -8.26 -23.58
C LEU A 71 5.94 -7.77 -22.29
N VAL A 72 5.05 -8.57 -21.69
CA VAL A 72 4.42 -8.25 -20.40
C VAL A 72 5.46 -8.12 -19.28
N SER A 73 6.45 -9.03 -19.27
CA SER A 73 7.53 -9.00 -18.28
C SER A 73 8.42 -7.77 -18.42
N ILE A 74 8.76 -7.36 -19.64
CA ILE A 74 9.51 -6.12 -19.91
C ILE A 74 8.72 -4.91 -19.46
N HIS A 75 7.43 -4.84 -19.77
CA HIS A 75 6.58 -3.73 -19.35
C HIS A 75 6.57 -3.59 -17.81
N ALA A 76 6.38 -4.70 -17.09
CA ALA A 76 6.41 -4.73 -15.63
C ALA A 76 7.80 -4.33 -15.07
N TRP A 77 8.88 -4.78 -15.72
CA TRP A 77 10.24 -4.42 -15.35
C TRP A 77 10.51 -2.92 -15.52
N VAL A 78 10.16 -2.32 -16.67
CA VAL A 78 10.34 -0.88 -16.92
C VAL A 78 9.59 -0.06 -15.86
N ARG A 79 8.34 -0.42 -15.59
CA ARG A 79 7.53 0.22 -14.55
C ARG A 79 8.23 0.19 -13.18
N LYS A 80 8.76 -0.97 -12.79
CA LYS A 80 9.50 -1.12 -11.52
C LYS A 80 10.77 -0.27 -11.48
N GLN A 81 11.45 -0.06 -12.61
CA GLN A 81 12.60 0.86 -12.68
C GLN A 81 12.17 2.32 -12.54
N HIS A 82 11.06 2.72 -13.17
CA HIS A 82 10.52 4.08 -13.04
C HIS A 82 10.18 4.40 -11.58
N GLU A 83 9.48 3.49 -10.90
CA GLU A 83 9.15 3.63 -9.48
C GLU A 83 10.41 3.72 -8.61
N ARG A 84 11.44 2.90 -8.88
CA ARG A 84 12.71 2.92 -8.14
C ARG A 84 13.49 4.23 -8.29
N ALA A 85 13.41 4.87 -9.45
CA ALA A 85 14.06 6.16 -9.68
C ALA A 85 13.30 7.31 -8.99
N VAL A 86 11.97 7.27 -9.02
CA VAL A 86 11.11 8.39 -8.61
C VAL A 86 10.74 8.36 -7.13
N MET A 87 10.35 7.20 -6.60
CA MET A 87 9.79 7.13 -5.25
C MET A 87 10.75 7.59 -4.14
N PRO A 88 12.07 7.31 -4.18
CA PRO A 88 13.00 7.86 -3.19
C PRO A 88 13.04 9.39 -3.20
N VAL A 89 12.89 10.01 -4.37
CA VAL A 89 12.88 11.46 -4.54
C VAL A 89 11.62 12.07 -3.93
N ILE A 90 10.45 11.52 -4.28
CA ILE A 90 9.18 11.97 -3.71
C ILE A 90 9.20 11.78 -2.19
N ALA A 91 9.60 10.61 -1.69
CA ALA A 91 9.66 10.35 -0.25
C ALA A 91 10.55 11.38 0.48
N ARG A 92 11.73 11.69 -0.07
CA ARG A 92 12.66 12.67 0.51
C ARG A 92 12.07 14.08 0.55
N ALA A 93 11.31 14.49 -0.46
CA ALA A 93 10.62 15.78 -0.47
C ALA A 93 9.60 15.91 0.68
N PHE A 94 9.06 14.79 1.18
CA PHE A 94 8.20 14.74 2.37
C PHE A 94 8.98 14.46 3.67
N GLY A 95 10.32 14.45 3.62
CA GLY A 95 11.16 14.13 4.78
C GLY A 95 11.07 12.66 5.22
N LEU A 96 10.69 11.76 4.31
CA LEU A 96 10.50 10.34 4.60
C LEU A 96 11.69 9.50 4.12
N GLY A 97 12.03 8.46 4.89
CA GLY A 97 12.86 7.35 4.42
C GLY A 97 12.05 6.41 3.52
N TYR A 98 12.69 5.81 2.52
CA TYR A 98 12.02 4.95 1.52
C TYR A 98 12.75 3.61 1.32
N VAL A 99 11.98 2.52 1.23
CA VAL A 99 12.46 1.17 0.89
C VAL A 99 11.47 0.49 -0.05
N LYS A 100 11.90 0.11 -1.26
CA LYS A 100 11.01 -0.48 -2.27
C LYS A 100 10.36 -1.80 -1.86
N SER A 101 11.09 -2.72 -1.22
CA SER A 101 10.56 -4.05 -0.86
C SER A 101 11.15 -4.56 0.46
N PRO A 102 10.70 -4.04 1.62
CA PRO A 102 11.27 -4.35 2.94
C PRO A 102 10.86 -5.74 3.43
N LYS A 103 11.78 -6.70 3.41
CA LYS A 103 11.49 -8.09 3.81
C LYS A 103 11.13 -8.24 5.29
N ASP A 104 11.52 -7.28 6.11
CA ASP A 104 11.37 -7.23 7.57
C ASP A 104 10.08 -6.57 8.04
N PHE A 105 9.28 -5.96 7.16
CA PHE A 105 8.04 -5.27 7.53
C PHE A 105 6.97 -6.23 8.09
N TYR A 106 6.65 -7.30 7.37
CA TYR A 106 5.63 -8.27 7.80
C TYR A 106 5.93 -8.92 9.17
N PRO A 107 7.18 -9.37 9.46
CA PRO A 107 7.53 -9.91 10.77
C PRO A 107 7.24 -8.99 11.96
N THR A 108 7.21 -7.67 11.76
CA THR A 108 6.93 -6.70 12.84
C THR A 108 5.45 -6.47 13.11
N LEU A 109 4.56 -6.90 12.21
CA LEU A 109 3.12 -6.67 12.37
C LEU A 109 2.53 -7.59 13.46
N PRO A 110 1.50 -7.15 14.21
CA PRO A 110 0.80 -8.01 15.15
C PRO A 110 0.29 -9.27 14.46
N LYS A 111 0.30 -10.38 15.20
CA LYS A 111 -0.29 -11.64 14.73
C LYS A 111 -1.75 -11.42 14.38
N ASN A 112 -2.17 -11.91 13.22
CA ASN A 112 -3.56 -11.86 12.76
C ASN A 112 -4.17 -10.45 12.71
N PHE A 113 -3.36 -9.43 12.40
CA PHE A 113 -3.83 -8.07 12.07
C PHE A 113 -4.28 -7.96 10.61
N ILE A 114 -3.52 -8.59 9.71
CA ILE A 114 -3.87 -8.88 8.32
C ILE A 114 -3.62 -10.37 8.07
N PRO A 115 -4.17 -10.97 7.01
CA PRO A 115 -3.88 -12.34 6.64
C PRO A 115 -2.38 -12.60 6.61
N GLN A 116 -1.96 -13.45 7.55
CA GLN A 116 -0.69 -14.15 7.57
C GLN A 116 -0.90 -15.47 6.77
N GLY A 117 0.04 -16.35 6.48
CA GLY A 117 -0.19 -17.43 5.49
C GLY A 117 -0.30 -16.93 4.04
N GLY A 118 -0.07 -17.84 3.10
CA GLY A 118 -0.03 -17.54 1.68
C GLY A 118 1.21 -16.77 1.21
N GLN A 119 1.19 -16.33 -0.06
CA GLN A 119 2.23 -15.49 -0.63
C GLN A 119 2.01 -14.03 -0.22
N ARG A 120 3.09 -13.36 0.20
CA ARG A 120 3.04 -11.99 0.70
C ARG A 120 4.02 -11.12 -0.08
N SER A 121 3.57 -9.93 -0.43
CA SER A 121 4.44 -8.88 -0.96
C SER A 121 4.20 -7.59 -0.20
N VAL A 122 5.29 -6.89 0.07
CA VAL A 122 5.29 -5.55 0.62
C VAL A 122 6.12 -4.69 -0.31
N ASP A 123 5.54 -3.59 -0.74
CA ASP A 123 6.21 -2.63 -1.60
C ASP A 123 6.06 -1.20 -1.05
N ASP A 124 6.99 -0.34 -1.45
CA ASP A 124 6.98 1.11 -1.20
C ASP A 124 6.77 1.49 0.27
N MET A 125 7.62 0.94 1.15
CA MET A 125 7.60 1.35 2.55
C MET A 125 8.24 2.71 2.72
N MET A 126 7.56 3.55 3.48
CA MET A 126 8.07 4.84 3.89
C MET A 126 7.99 5.01 5.39
N SER A 127 8.90 5.81 5.94
CA SER A 127 9.03 6.03 7.37
C SER A 127 9.39 7.47 7.68
N GLY A 128 8.89 8.00 8.80
CA GLY A 128 9.14 9.38 9.20
C GLY A 128 8.58 9.67 10.58
N THR A 129 8.35 10.96 10.85
CA THR A 129 7.77 11.43 12.12
C THR A 129 6.58 12.34 11.88
N VAL A 130 5.52 12.18 12.67
CA VAL A 130 4.35 13.05 12.69
C VAL A 130 4.01 13.38 14.15
N ALA A 131 3.81 14.67 14.45
CA ALA A 131 3.61 15.15 15.82
C ALA A 131 4.66 14.62 16.84
N GLY A 132 5.93 14.55 16.42
CA GLY A 132 7.04 14.03 17.25
C GLY A 132 7.04 12.51 17.45
N ARG A 133 6.13 11.76 16.83
CA ARG A 133 6.04 10.30 16.94
C ARG A 133 6.42 9.63 15.63
N SER A 134 7.18 8.54 15.74
CA SER A 134 7.59 7.76 14.57
C SER A 134 6.39 7.06 13.94
N PHE A 135 6.33 7.05 12.62
CA PHE A 135 5.39 6.24 11.86
C PHE A 135 6.08 5.62 10.64
N ARG A 136 5.51 4.53 10.15
CA ARG A 136 5.87 3.94 8.87
C ARG A 136 4.67 3.28 8.23
N PHE A 137 4.62 3.26 6.91
CA PHE A 137 3.56 2.57 6.18
C PHE A 137 4.12 1.89 4.94
N ALA A 138 3.38 0.93 4.39
CA ALA A 138 3.72 0.25 3.16
C ALA A 138 2.46 -0.25 2.44
N GLU A 139 2.56 -0.47 1.13
CA GLU A 139 1.56 -1.23 0.38
C GLU A 139 1.80 -2.73 0.59
N CYS A 140 0.79 -3.40 1.12
CA CYS A 140 0.86 -4.82 1.48
C CYS A 140 -0.18 -5.61 0.69
N LYS A 141 0.22 -6.81 0.24
CA LYS A 141 -0.64 -7.76 -0.44
C LYS A 141 -0.40 -9.16 0.08
N THR A 142 -1.49 -9.85 0.41
CA THR A 142 -1.49 -11.25 0.78
C THR A 142 -2.40 -12.03 -0.15
N GLU A 143 -1.93 -13.13 -0.70
CA GLU A 143 -2.68 -14.04 -1.57
C GLU A 143 -2.57 -15.50 -1.10
N THR A 144 -3.55 -16.34 -1.42
CA THR A 144 -3.51 -17.78 -1.07
C THR A 144 -2.33 -18.53 -1.71
N GLY A 145 -1.83 -18.05 -2.86
CA GLY A 145 -0.82 -18.74 -3.66
C GLY A 145 -1.38 -19.95 -4.44
N GLY A 146 -0.57 -20.52 -5.32
CA GLY A 146 -0.94 -21.67 -6.17
C GLY A 146 -1.60 -21.29 -7.49
N LYS A 147 -2.07 -22.31 -8.24
CA LYS A 147 -2.67 -22.13 -9.59
C LYS A 147 -3.95 -21.29 -9.58
N ASN A 148 -4.67 -21.28 -8.46
CA ASN A 148 -5.91 -20.50 -8.26
C ASN A 148 -5.69 -19.50 -7.11
N SER A 149 -4.72 -18.60 -7.28
CA SER A 149 -4.42 -17.57 -6.28
C SER A 149 -5.59 -16.62 -6.12
N SER A 150 -5.98 -16.33 -4.88
CA SER A 150 -7.00 -15.34 -4.54
C SER A 150 -6.43 -14.30 -3.56
N THR A 151 -6.77 -13.03 -3.78
CA THR A 151 -6.32 -11.93 -2.92
C THR A 151 -7.05 -11.99 -1.58
N LEU A 152 -6.31 -12.25 -0.50
CA LEU A 152 -6.84 -12.25 0.87
C LEU A 152 -6.86 -10.84 1.46
N PHE A 153 -5.83 -10.06 1.17
CA PHE A 153 -5.68 -8.66 1.54
C PHE A 153 -4.87 -7.92 0.48
N GLN A 154 -5.26 -6.68 0.20
CA GLN A 154 -4.49 -5.73 -0.58
C GLN A 154 -4.83 -4.35 -0.03
N GLY A 155 -3.80 -3.58 0.30
CA GLY A 155 -3.96 -2.18 0.64
C GLY A 155 -2.81 -1.62 1.48
N LEU A 156 -3.09 -0.53 2.19
CA LEU A 156 -2.12 0.20 2.99
C LEU A 156 -2.06 -0.38 4.40
N VAL A 157 -0.86 -0.57 4.92
CA VAL A 157 -0.61 -0.87 6.34
C VAL A 157 0.21 0.26 6.93
N LEU A 158 -0.28 0.85 8.00
CA LEU A 158 0.35 1.93 8.74
C LEU A 158 0.66 1.46 10.17
N GLU A 159 1.85 1.78 10.64
CA GLU A 159 2.29 1.67 12.04
C GLU A 159 2.60 3.08 12.55
N VAL A 160 2.02 3.45 13.69
CA VAL A 160 2.26 4.75 14.35
C VAL A 160 2.57 4.49 15.82
N ARG A 161 3.63 5.12 16.34
CA ARG A 161 3.94 5.08 17.76
C ARG A 161 2.87 5.82 18.56
N ALA A 162 2.28 5.14 19.54
CA ALA A 162 1.32 5.70 20.49
C ALA A 162 2.05 6.40 21.65
N SER A 163 1.29 7.08 22.52
CA SER A 163 1.79 7.72 23.73
C SER A 163 2.33 6.74 24.79
N GLY A 164 2.01 5.45 24.70
CA GLY A 164 2.31 4.45 25.73
C GLY A 164 1.23 4.33 26.82
N SER A 165 0.20 5.17 26.80
CA SER A 165 -0.82 5.27 27.85
C SER A 165 -2.22 4.79 27.44
N VAL A 166 -2.32 4.22 26.25
CA VAL A 166 -3.55 3.72 25.62
C VAL A 166 -3.70 2.22 25.90
N PRO A 167 -4.92 1.72 26.12
CA PRO A 167 -5.17 0.32 26.33
C PRO A 167 -4.95 -0.51 25.05
N GLU A 168 -4.75 -1.80 25.25
CA GLU A 168 -4.80 -2.76 24.16
C GLU A 168 -6.25 -3.00 23.72
N PHE A 169 -6.53 -2.86 22.43
CA PHE A 169 -7.84 -3.14 21.84
C PHE A 169 -7.71 -3.40 20.34
N ILE A 170 -8.75 -3.98 19.75
CA ILE A 170 -8.86 -4.25 18.32
C ILE A 170 -10.15 -3.63 17.79
N ILE A 171 -10.06 -2.95 16.65
CA ILE A 171 -11.23 -2.57 15.83
C ILE A 171 -11.10 -3.32 14.51
N ALA A 172 -12.13 -4.03 14.07
CA ALA A 172 -12.07 -4.81 12.85
C ALA A 172 -13.47 -5.06 12.28
N SER A 173 -13.53 -5.31 10.96
CA SER A 173 -14.77 -5.76 10.33
C SER A 173 -15.18 -7.12 10.89
N GLU A 174 -16.43 -7.28 11.29
CA GLU A 174 -16.92 -8.55 11.83
C GLU A 174 -16.82 -9.71 10.84
N LYS A 175 -16.91 -9.41 9.55
CA LYS A 175 -16.70 -10.39 8.49
C LYS A 175 -15.31 -10.99 8.54
N GLU A 176 -14.32 -10.23 8.97
CA GLU A 176 -12.92 -10.66 9.02
C GLU A 176 -12.57 -11.33 10.36
N THR A 177 -13.37 -11.10 11.42
CA THR A 177 -13.22 -11.76 12.73
C THR A 177 -14.01 -13.07 12.83
N LYS A 178 -15.19 -13.15 12.22
CA LYS A 178 -16.01 -14.35 12.14
C LYS A 178 -15.51 -15.22 10.99
N GLY A 179 -14.71 -16.23 11.32
CA GLY A 179 -14.30 -17.27 10.38
C GLY A 179 -15.52 -17.98 9.75
N PHE A 180 -15.32 -18.65 8.61
CA PHE A 180 -16.39 -19.43 7.96
C PHE A 180 -16.09 -20.94 8.05
N LEU A 181 -17.04 -21.68 8.63
CA LEU A 181 -17.15 -23.15 8.73
C LEU A 181 -15.94 -23.90 9.33
N PHE A 182 -14.78 -23.84 8.67
CA PHE A 182 -13.52 -24.51 9.07
C PHE A 182 -12.30 -23.58 9.03
N PHE A 183 -12.46 -22.34 8.57
CA PHE A 183 -11.39 -21.35 8.54
C PHE A 183 -11.50 -20.43 9.75
N LYS A 184 -10.42 -20.29 10.53
CA LYS A 184 -10.33 -19.23 11.56
C LYS A 184 -10.49 -17.85 10.91
N GLY A 185 -11.09 -16.91 11.64
CA GLY A 185 -11.14 -15.50 11.23
C GLY A 185 -9.75 -14.99 10.89
N LYS A 186 -9.67 -14.14 9.87
CA LYS A 186 -8.40 -13.55 9.41
C LYS A 186 -7.85 -12.53 10.41
N VAL A 187 -8.74 -11.96 11.23
CA VAL A 187 -8.41 -11.15 12.40
C VAL A 187 -8.77 -11.92 13.67
N GLN A 188 -7.79 -12.18 14.54
CA GLN A 188 -8.01 -12.98 15.75
C GLN A 188 -8.43 -12.10 16.92
N VAL A 189 -9.63 -12.35 17.43
CA VAL A 189 -10.22 -11.72 18.63
C VAL A 189 -10.49 -12.76 19.73
N GLU A 190 -9.82 -13.92 19.64
CA GLU A 190 -9.97 -15.02 20.59
C GLU A 190 -9.48 -14.60 21.98
N GLY A 191 -10.30 -14.83 23.01
CA GLY A 191 -10.03 -14.37 24.37
C GLY A 191 -10.26 -12.86 24.60
N MET A 192 -10.90 -12.17 23.65
CA MET A 192 -11.33 -10.78 23.80
C MET A 192 -12.86 -10.69 23.89
N GLU A 193 -13.35 -9.68 24.59
CA GLU A 193 -14.77 -9.35 24.71
C GLU A 193 -15.13 -8.27 23.69
N LEU A 194 -16.23 -8.48 22.97
CA LEU A 194 -16.83 -7.46 22.12
C LEU A 194 -17.49 -6.41 23.01
N ILE A 195 -16.95 -5.19 23.01
CA ILE A 195 -17.47 -4.08 23.80
C ILE A 195 -18.55 -3.32 23.04
N ARG A 196 -18.34 -3.08 21.74
CA ARG A 196 -19.19 -2.24 20.91
C ARG A 196 -19.18 -2.70 19.47
N GLN A 197 -20.27 -2.40 18.77
CA GLN A 197 -20.38 -2.50 17.32
C GLN A 197 -20.75 -1.13 16.75
N SER A 198 -20.23 -0.82 15.57
CA SER A 198 -20.59 0.38 14.81
C SER A 198 -20.59 0.04 13.32
N THR A 199 -21.54 0.60 12.58
CA THR A 199 -21.65 0.36 11.12
C THR A 199 -21.00 1.52 10.39
N GLY A 200 -20.02 1.22 9.55
CA GLY A 200 -19.37 2.22 8.71
C GLY A 200 -20.29 2.71 7.59
N SER A 201 -19.90 3.83 6.97
CA SER A 201 -20.59 4.35 5.79
C SER A 201 -20.53 3.41 4.58
N ASP A 202 -19.65 2.41 4.62
CA ASP A 202 -19.53 1.33 3.63
C ASP A 202 -20.54 0.18 3.85
N GLY A 203 -21.40 0.29 4.87
CA GLY A 203 -22.38 -0.74 5.23
C GLY A 203 -21.78 -1.94 5.96
N GLN A 204 -20.46 -1.94 6.26
CA GLN A 204 -19.83 -2.99 7.05
C GLN A 204 -20.02 -2.74 8.54
N THR A 205 -20.27 -3.80 9.30
CA THR A 205 -20.28 -3.74 10.76
C THR A 205 -18.87 -4.01 11.29
N TYR A 206 -18.38 -3.07 12.08
CA TYR A 206 -17.12 -3.15 12.79
C TYR A 206 -17.39 -3.42 14.25
N GLY A 207 -16.58 -4.27 14.87
CA GLY A 207 -16.57 -4.46 16.30
C GLY A 207 -15.36 -3.78 16.95
N LEU A 208 -15.49 -3.49 18.24
CA LEU A 208 -14.43 -3.09 19.14
C LEU A 208 -14.26 -4.20 20.17
N TRP A 209 -13.08 -4.82 20.19
CA TRP A 209 -12.73 -5.91 21.10
C TRP A 209 -11.63 -5.47 22.07
N SER A 210 -11.76 -5.86 23.34
CA SER A 210 -10.74 -5.64 24.38
C SER A 210 -10.56 -6.88 25.23
N ARG A 211 -9.49 -6.93 26.04
CA ARG A 211 -9.31 -8.02 27.00
C ARG A 211 -10.39 -7.98 28.09
N PRO A 212 -10.90 -9.15 28.54
CA PRO A 212 -11.76 -9.25 29.71
C PRO A 212 -11.12 -8.57 30.93
N GLY A 213 -11.89 -7.75 31.63
CA GLY A 213 -11.38 -7.00 32.78
C GLY A 213 -10.30 -5.95 32.45
N GLY A 214 -10.12 -5.62 31.16
CA GLY A 214 -9.32 -4.48 30.72
C GLY A 214 -9.84 -3.16 31.32
N PRO A 215 -9.06 -2.07 31.24
CA PRO A 215 -9.50 -0.77 31.74
C PRO A 215 -10.89 -0.47 31.16
N ARG A 216 -11.84 -0.12 32.04
CA ARG A 216 -13.21 0.27 31.68
C ARG A 216 -13.14 1.10 30.39
N PRO A 217 -14.02 0.84 29.40
CA PRO A 217 -13.94 1.55 28.12
C PRO A 217 -13.85 3.03 28.42
N MET A 218 -12.70 3.64 28.05
CA MET A 218 -12.50 5.07 28.23
C MET A 218 -13.68 5.78 27.61
N ALA A 219 -14.19 6.83 28.25
CA ALA A 219 -15.43 7.49 27.81
C ALA A 219 -15.37 8.00 26.35
N GLY A 220 -14.18 8.05 25.74
CA GLY A 220 -13.97 8.40 24.32
C GLY A 220 -13.68 7.24 23.36
N LEU A 221 -13.68 5.97 23.78
CA LEU A 221 -13.28 4.85 22.91
C LEU A 221 -14.28 4.62 21.75
N ASP A 222 -15.55 4.91 22.01
CA ASP A 222 -16.62 4.87 21.01
C ASP A 222 -16.40 5.92 19.91
N ALA A 223 -16.14 7.17 20.33
CA ALA A 223 -15.83 8.26 19.42
C ALA A 223 -14.53 8.01 18.65
N PHE A 224 -13.52 7.41 19.30
CA PHE A 224 -12.30 6.96 18.63
C PHE A 224 -12.64 5.94 17.52
N MET A 225 -13.41 4.90 17.85
CA MET A 225 -13.82 3.88 16.88
C MET A 225 -14.54 4.49 15.66
N ASP A 226 -15.53 5.34 15.90
CA ASP A 226 -16.31 5.96 14.82
C ASP A 226 -15.43 6.84 13.93
N ARG A 227 -14.47 7.56 14.53
CA ARG A 227 -13.50 8.36 13.78
C ARG A 227 -12.62 7.48 12.89
N ILE A 228 -12.05 6.40 13.43
CA ILE A 228 -11.17 5.50 12.66
C ILE A 228 -11.92 4.83 11.50
N ILE A 229 -13.16 4.38 11.71
CA ILE A 229 -13.97 3.77 10.64
C ILE A 229 -14.19 4.76 9.48
N ALA A 230 -14.38 6.04 9.79
CA ALA A 230 -14.55 7.09 8.80
C ALA A 230 -13.25 7.53 8.09
N LEU A 231 -12.05 7.19 8.62
CA LEU A 231 -10.78 7.66 8.05
C LEU A 231 -10.46 7.03 6.70
N GLY A 232 -10.77 5.74 6.49
CA GLY A 232 -10.46 5.04 5.25
C GLY A 232 -11.00 5.78 4.02
N PRO A 233 -12.32 6.04 3.95
CA PRO A 233 -12.90 6.74 2.82
C PRO A 233 -12.48 8.20 2.72
N ARG A 234 -12.29 8.87 3.86
CA ARG A 234 -11.89 10.29 3.89
C ARG A 234 -10.47 10.50 3.33
N VAL A 235 -9.56 9.58 3.61
CA VAL A 235 -8.13 9.74 3.31
C VAL A 235 -7.73 9.05 2.01
N LEU A 236 -8.33 7.89 1.68
CA LEU A 236 -7.99 7.11 0.47
C LEU A 236 -9.22 6.82 -0.42
N GLY A 237 -10.28 7.61 -0.29
CA GLY A 237 -11.46 7.59 -1.16
C GLY A 237 -12.33 6.34 -0.98
N SER A 238 -12.03 5.27 -1.72
CA SER A 238 -12.79 4.01 -1.65
C SER A 238 -12.19 3.00 -0.69
N ALA A 239 -11.20 3.39 0.12
CA ALA A 239 -10.56 2.49 1.06
C ALA A 239 -11.46 2.23 2.26
N THR A 240 -11.47 0.99 2.75
CA THR A 240 -12.22 0.60 3.94
C THR A 240 -11.28 0.10 5.02
N LEU A 241 -11.64 0.33 6.28
CA LEU A 241 -10.89 -0.22 7.39
C LEU A 241 -10.93 -1.75 7.30
N TYR A 242 -9.76 -2.39 7.36
CA TYR A 242 -9.67 -3.83 7.50
C TYR A 242 -9.58 -4.18 8.99
N SER A 243 -8.58 -3.62 9.67
CA SER A 243 -8.42 -3.72 11.11
C SER A 243 -7.56 -2.57 11.65
N LEU A 244 -7.71 -2.27 12.93
CA LEU A 244 -6.81 -1.49 13.75
C LEU A 244 -6.50 -2.29 15.02
N VAL A 245 -5.21 -2.35 15.38
CA VAL A 245 -4.74 -2.97 16.63
C VAL A 245 -3.97 -1.93 17.43
N SER A 246 -4.42 -1.67 18.66
CA SER A 246 -3.65 -0.94 19.66
C SER A 246 -2.89 -1.94 20.53
N THR A 247 -1.58 -1.77 20.63
CA THR A 247 -0.70 -2.53 21.54
C THR A 247 -0.32 -1.72 22.79
N GLY A 248 -0.92 -0.54 22.96
CA GLY A 248 -0.53 0.49 23.92
C GLY A 248 0.75 1.24 23.55
N GLN A 249 1.71 0.60 22.88
CA GLN A 249 2.94 1.25 22.37
C GLN A 249 2.81 1.73 20.92
N TYR A 250 2.03 1.00 20.12
CA TYR A 250 1.81 1.30 18.71
C TYR A 250 0.35 1.08 18.33
N TYR A 251 -0.11 1.89 17.38
CA TYR A 251 -1.26 1.61 16.55
C TYR A 251 -0.81 0.98 15.24
N TYR A 252 -1.44 -0.13 14.88
CA TYR A 252 -1.33 -0.73 13.55
C TYR A 252 -2.68 -0.56 12.87
N VAL A 253 -2.72 0.02 11.68
CA VAL A 253 -3.94 0.30 10.93
C VAL A 253 -3.81 -0.26 9.53
N SER A 254 -4.76 -1.08 9.11
CA SER A 254 -4.81 -1.63 7.77
C SER A 254 -6.05 -1.14 7.05
N LEU A 255 -5.84 -0.55 5.88
CA LEU A 255 -6.89 -0.07 5.00
C LEU A 255 -6.88 -0.91 3.73
N ARG A 256 -8.02 -1.53 3.40
CA ARG A 256 -8.17 -2.28 2.16
C ARG A 256 -8.44 -1.32 1.01
N HIS A 257 -7.62 -1.38 -0.04
CA HIS A 257 -7.86 -0.69 -1.31
C HIS A 257 -7.35 -1.53 -2.48
N LYS A 258 -7.94 -1.36 -3.66
CA LYS A 258 -7.59 -2.13 -4.87
C LYS A 258 -6.57 -1.43 -5.78
N ARG A 259 -6.31 -0.14 -5.53
CA ARG A 259 -5.37 0.68 -6.31
C ARG A 259 -3.91 0.36 -5.97
N ASP A 260 -3.03 0.69 -6.90
CA ASP A 260 -1.57 0.69 -6.80
C ASP A 260 -1.15 2.17 -6.59
N LEU A 261 -0.91 2.58 -5.34
CA LEU A 261 -0.88 4.00 -4.91
C LEU A 261 0.34 4.77 -5.40
N TYR A 262 1.32 4.11 -6.01
CA TYR A 262 2.56 4.75 -6.42
C TYR A 262 2.98 4.35 -7.84
N ARG A 263 2.01 3.99 -8.68
CA ARG A 263 2.27 3.60 -10.06
C ARG A 263 2.88 4.76 -10.85
N ILE A 264 4.12 4.59 -11.29
CA ILE A 264 4.81 5.54 -12.18
C ILE A 264 4.98 4.93 -13.58
N GLY A 265 4.17 5.42 -14.53
CA GLY A 265 4.38 5.19 -15.96
C GLY A 265 4.34 3.72 -16.41
N GLY A 266 5.28 3.38 -17.29
CA GLY A 266 5.39 2.09 -17.97
C GLY A 266 6.08 2.24 -19.34
N LEU A 267 6.25 1.12 -20.05
CA LEU A 267 6.96 1.11 -21.34
C LEU A 267 6.35 2.07 -22.38
N PHE A 268 5.02 2.19 -22.38
CA PHE A 268 4.26 2.99 -23.35
C PHE A 268 3.91 4.39 -22.87
N ALA A 269 4.18 4.71 -21.60
CA ALA A 269 3.86 6.02 -21.04
C ALA A 269 4.74 7.10 -21.66
N ASP A 270 4.14 8.22 -22.06
CA ASP A 270 4.88 9.41 -22.47
C ASP A 270 5.34 10.24 -21.26
N GLU A 271 6.13 11.29 -21.51
CA GLU A 271 6.69 12.12 -20.44
C GLU A 271 5.59 12.88 -19.67
N THR A 272 4.51 13.29 -20.35
CA THR A 272 3.37 13.98 -19.74
C THR A 272 2.63 13.04 -18.79
N GLU A 273 2.40 11.79 -19.19
CA GLU A 273 1.78 10.75 -18.36
C GLU A 273 2.67 10.43 -17.15
N VAL A 274 3.98 10.28 -17.34
CA VAL A 274 4.92 10.06 -16.23
C VAL A 274 4.87 11.22 -15.23
N MET A 275 4.89 12.47 -15.69
CA MET A 275 4.77 13.64 -14.81
C MET A 275 3.42 13.74 -14.11
N SER A 276 2.33 13.39 -14.79
CA SER A 276 1.00 13.30 -14.18
C SER A 276 0.97 12.25 -13.05
N ASN A 277 1.53 11.07 -13.31
CA ASN A 277 1.65 9.98 -12.35
C ASN A 277 2.51 10.37 -11.14
N VAL A 278 3.62 11.08 -11.35
CA VAL A 278 4.46 11.60 -10.27
C VAL A 278 3.68 12.56 -9.37
N ARG A 279 2.96 13.53 -9.96
CA ARG A 279 2.13 14.48 -9.19
C ARG A 279 1.00 13.76 -8.45
N MET A 280 0.46 12.70 -9.03
CA MET A 280 -0.54 11.86 -8.37
C MET A 280 0.08 11.10 -7.19
N ALA A 281 1.21 10.43 -7.37
CA ALA A 281 1.92 9.72 -6.31
C ALA A 281 2.35 10.66 -5.16
N ALA A 282 2.81 11.87 -5.47
CA ALA A 282 3.14 12.89 -4.47
C ALA A 282 1.90 13.32 -3.66
N ARG A 283 0.74 13.48 -4.30
CA ARG A 283 -0.52 13.75 -3.60
C ARG A 283 -0.96 12.55 -2.75
N GLU A 284 -0.88 11.35 -3.33
CA GLU A 284 -1.25 10.10 -2.65
C GLU A 284 -0.34 9.80 -1.45
N LEU A 285 0.90 10.29 -1.46
CA LEU A 285 1.82 10.21 -0.34
C LEU A 285 1.40 11.07 0.87
N GLY A 286 0.63 12.13 0.65
CA GLY A 286 0.05 12.91 1.73
C GLY A 286 -0.96 12.12 2.57
N HIS A 287 -1.64 11.14 1.96
CA HIS A 287 -2.73 10.41 2.60
C HIS A 287 -2.27 9.59 3.83
N PRO A 288 -1.20 8.76 3.78
CA PRO A 288 -0.74 8.05 4.97
C PRO A 288 -0.25 8.98 6.10
N ILE A 289 0.30 10.14 5.77
CA ILE A 289 0.74 11.15 6.74
C ILE A 289 -0.48 11.75 7.46
N GLU A 290 -1.52 12.12 6.70
CA GLU A 290 -2.78 12.59 7.25
C GLU A 290 -3.46 11.52 8.12
N LEU A 291 -3.47 10.25 7.65
CA LEU A 291 -3.99 9.12 8.41
C LEU A 291 -3.29 8.98 9.77
N ALA A 292 -1.96 9.03 9.77
CA ALA A 292 -1.17 8.98 11.00
C ALA A 292 -1.49 10.15 11.92
N ALA A 293 -1.56 11.37 11.39
CA ALA A 293 -1.92 12.56 12.17
C ALA A 293 -3.33 12.46 12.78
N GLU A 294 -4.32 11.98 12.04
CA GLU A 294 -5.69 11.82 12.51
C GLU A 294 -5.81 10.75 13.59
N ILE A 295 -5.05 9.64 13.50
CA ILE A 295 -4.96 8.63 14.56
C ILE A 295 -4.42 9.25 15.85
N LEU A 296 -3.36 10.07 15.77
CA LEU A 296 -2.80 10.71 16.96
C LEU A 296 -3.75 11.75 17.56
N ARG A 297 -4.48 12.53 16.74
CA ARG A 297 -5.52 13.43 17.24
C ARG A 297 -6.68 12.66 17.88
N ALA A 298 -7.03 11.48 17.36
CA ALA A 298 -8.03 10.62 17.95
C ALA A 298 -7.56 10.07 19.31
N GLU A 299 -6.28 9.68 19.42
CA GLU A 299 -5.66 9.28 20.68
C GLU A 299 -5.70 10.42 21.71
N GLU A 300 -5.31 11.64 21.34
CA GLU A 300 -5.33 12.80 22.25
C GLU A 300 -6.74 13.04 22.81
N ALA A 301 -7.77 12.99 21.96
CA ALA A 301 -9.16 13.11 22.40
C ALA A 301 -9.59 11.95 23.32
N LEU A 302 -9.16 10.72 23.02
CA LEU A 302 -9.40 9.55 23.86
C LEU A 302 -8.78 9.72 25.26
N LEU A 303 -7.56 10.24 25.32
CA LEU A 303 -6.83 10.45 26.57
C LEU A 303 -7.36 11.63 27.38
N ALA A 304 -7.88 12.67 26.73
CA ALA A 304 -8.53 13.81 27.38
C ALA A 304 -9.90 13.46 27.99
N ALA A 305 -10.53 12.37 27.52
CA ALA A 305 -11.79 11.84 28.04
C ALA A 305 -11.61 10.84 29.21
N LYS A 306 -10.38 10.70 29.74
CA LYS A 306 -10.09 9.92 30.97
C LYS A 306 -10.58 10.65 32.21
#